data_AF-A0A8J8TRC9-F1
#
_entry.id   AF-A0A8J8TRC9-F1
#
_cell.length_a   1.000
_cell.length_b   1.000
_cell.length_c   1.000
_cell.angle_alpha   90.00
_cell.angle_beta   90.00
_cell.angle_gamma   90.00
#
_symmetry.space_group_name_H-M   'P 1'
#
loop_
_entity.id
_entity.type
_entity.pdbx_description
1 polymer ?
#
loop_
_entity_poly.entity_id
_entity_poly.type
_entity_poly.pdbx_seq_one_letter_code
_entity_poly.pdbx_strand_id
1 'polypeptide(L)'
;MTPNEASEKMDAFLDSFSEDRDRQEDEPVKYNTDNVKLHNPEASGSGDIKKIDLDGDDIAGHELIEEQTEEGDYIIKGLTTRVNYKNEFFNVTVMGGEKMAYAKVEDVGDLELGKELMADIQDRYMEHFREY
;
A
#
# COMPACT_ATOMS: atom_id res chain seq x y z
N MET A 1 -6.79 -15.17 7.94
CA MET A 1 -7.15 -13.84 7.44
C MET A 1 -8.06 -14.02 6.24
N THR A 2 -9.26 -13.49 6.32
CA THR A 2 -10.20 -13.46 5.20
C THR A 2 -9.79 -12.37 4.19
N PRO A 3 -10.27 -12.43 2.93
CA PRO A 3 -10.03 -11.37 1.95
C PRO A 3 -10.42 -9.97 2.46
N ASN A 4 -11.55 -9.88 3.18
CA ASN A 4 -12.04 -8.61 3.75
C ASN A 4 -11.10 -8.09 4.84
N GLU A 5 -10.64 -8.95 5.76
CA GLU A 5 -9.69 -8.55 6.80
C GLU A 5 -8.34 -8.07 6.24
N ALA A 6 -7.88 -8.65 5.13
CA ALA A 6 -6.64 -8.22 4.48
C ALA A 6 -6.80 -6.85 3.80
N SER A 7 -7.96 -6.60 3.20
CA SER A 7 -8.27 -5.32 2.54
C SER A 7 -8.44 -4.21 3.57
N GLU A 8 -9.23 -4.43 4.61
CA GLU A 8 -9.44 -3.46 5.71
C GLU A 8 -8.13 -3.04 6.39
N LYS A 9 -7.19 -3.98 6.60
CA LYS A 9 -5.86 -3.65 7.18
C LYS A 9 -5.01 -2.84 6.22
N MET A 10 -5.12 -3.09 4.92
CA MET A 10 -4.39 -2.37 3.91
C MET A 10 -4.93 -0.94 3.77
N ASP A 11 -6.24 -0.78 3.80
CA ASP A 11 -6.91 0.52 3.79
C ASP A 11 -6.51 1.31 5.05
N ALA A 12 -6.58 0.69 6.24
CA ALA A 12 -6.13 1.33 7.47
C ALA A 12 -4.65 1.78 7.43
N PHE A 13 -3.79 1.00 6.78
CA PHE A 13 -2.39 1.38 6.58
C PHE A 13 -2.25 2.55 5.61
N LEU A 14 -3.00 2.56 4.50
CA LEU A 14 -3.03 3.66 3.55
C LEU A 14 -3.57 4.95 4.18
N ASP A 15 -4.65 4.85 4.95
CA ASP A 15 -5.30 5.95 5.66
C ASP A 15 -4.45 6.47 6.83
N SER A 16 -3.46 5.69 7.27
CA SER A 16 -2.51 6.15 8.27
C SER A 16 -1.67 7.31 7.75
N PHE A 17 -1.35 7.32 6.44
CA PHE A 17 -0.66 8.46 5.84
C PHE A 17 -1.59 9.67 5.88
N SER A 18 -1.07 10.80 6.34
CA SER A 18 -1.86 12.02 6.51
C SER A 18 -2.52 12.42 5.18
N GLU A 19 -3.85 12.46 5.13
CA GLU A 19 -4.61 13.02 3.98
C GLU A 19 -4.58 14.56 3.98
N ASP A 20 -4.36 15.15 5.15
CA ASP A 20 -4.33 16.59 5.37
C ASP A 20 -2.99 17.19 4.91
N ARG A 21 -3.04 17.92 3.79
CA ARG A 21 -1.94 18.79 3.29
C ARG A 21 -1.57 19.94 4.25
N ASP A 22 -2.33 20.13 5.32
CA ASP A 22 -2.16 21.19 6.33
C ASP A 22 -1.41 20.74 7.60
N ARG A 23 -0.96 19.47 7.68
CA ARG A 23 -0.13 18.96 8.79
C ARG A 23 1.37 19.07 8.50
N GLN A 24 2.15 19.02 9.58
CA GLN A 24 3.57 19.38 9.72
C GLN A 24 4.40 19.04 8.47
N GLU A 25 5.29 19.98 8.07
CA GLU A 25 6.19 19.86 6.89
C GLU A 25 7.06 18.57 6.87
N ASP A 26 7.05 17.80 7.96
CA ASP A 26 7.88 16.63 8.20
C ASP A 26 7.10 15.29 8.26
N GLU A 27 5.79 15.24 7.97
CA GLU A 27 5.03 13.97 7.94
C GLU A 27 4.87 13.41 6.53
N PRO A 28 4.86 12.07 6.35
CA PRO A 28 4.62 11.46 5.05
C PRO A 28 3.15 11.55 4.65
N VAL A 29 2.91 12.10 3.46
CA VAL A 29 1.58 12.36 2.88
C VAL A 29 1.37 11.46 1.67
N LYS A 30 0.29 10.68 1.65
CA LYS A 30 -0.11 9.88 0.48
C LYS A 30 -0.49 10.82 -0.66
N TYR A 31 0.09 10.60 -1.84
CA TYR A 31 -0.25 11.35 -3.04
C TYR A 31 -1.21 10.57 -3.94
N ASN A 32 -0.82 9.36 -4.34
CA ASN A 32 -1.65 8.45 -5.12
C ASN A 32 -1.16 7.00 -4.96
N THR A 33 -2.05 6.02 -5.16
CA THR A 33 -1.67 4.61 -5.26
C THR A 33 -1.61 4.21 -6.73
N ASP A 34 -0.41 3.84 -7.20
CA ASP A 34 -0.13 3.56 -8.61
C ASP A 34 -0.38 2.08 -8.99
N ASN A 35 -0.32 1.19 -8.00
CA ASN A 35 -0.43 -0.25 -8.25
C ASN A 35 -1.06 -0.99 -7.07
N VAL A 36 -1.93 -1.95 -7.38
CA VAL A 36 -2.47 -2.93 -6.42
C VAL A 36 -2.23 -4.34 -6.97
N LYS A 37 -1.72 -5.23 -6.11
CA LYS A 37 -1.50 -6.65 -6.41
C LYS A 37 -2.57 -7.48 -5.73
N LEU A 38 -3.34 -8.19 -6.55
CA LEU A 38 -4.43 -9.07 -6.13
C LEU A 38 -4.07 -10.53 -6.36
N HIS A 39 -4.54 -11.42 -5.48
CA HIS A 39 -4.34 -12.86 -5.57
C HIS A 39 -5.67 -13.60 -5.46
N ASN A 40 -5.99 -14.39 -6.49
CA ASN A 40 -7.12 -15.32 -6.48
C ASN A 40 -6.67 -16.70 -5.95
N PRO A 41 -7.21 -17.19 -4.81
CA PRO A 41 -6.86 -18.49 -4.26
C PRO A 41 -7.49 -19.67 -5.03
N GLU A 42 -8.56 -19.45 -5.81
CA GLU A 42 -9.23 -20.48 -6.61
C GLU A 42 -8.60 -20.68 -8.00
N ALA A 43 -7.84 -19.69 -8.48
CA ALA A 43 -7.09 -19.80 -9.72
C ALA A 43 -5.97 -20.86 -9.56
N SER A 44 -6.02 -21.94 -10.35
CA SER A 44 -5.03 -23.03 -10.31
C SER A 44 -3.62 -22.67 -10.84
N GLY A 45 -3.31 -21.38 -10.90
CA GLY A 45 -2.05 -20.78 -11.31
C GLY A 45 -2.00 -19.34 -10.81
N SER A 46 -0.81 -18.72 -10.77
CA SER A 46 -0.63 -17.31 -10.40
C SER A 46 -1.30 -16.39 -11.43
N GLY A 47 -2.62 -16.30 -11.35
CA GLY A 47 -3.42 -15.32 -12.05
C GLY A 47 -3.23 -13.99 -11.35
N ASP A 48 -2.05 -13.39 -11.52
CA ASP A 48 -1.88 -11.98 -11.23
C ASP A 48 -2.96 -11.25 -12.02
N ILE A 49 -3.82 -10.49 -11.34
CA ILE A 49 -4.67 -9.55 -12.06
C ILE A 49 -3.72 -8.67 -12.87
N LYS A 50 -4.01 -8.57 -14.18
CA LYS A 50 -3.36 -7.66 -15.13
C LYS A 50 -2.92 -6.43 -14.36
N LYS A 51 -1.61 -6.20 -14.27
CA LYS A 51 -1.05 -4.97 -13.70
C LYS A 51 -1.84 -3.80 -14.26
N ILE A 52 -2.74 -3.24 -13.45
CA ILE A 52 -3.49 -2.07 -13.85
C ILE A 52 -2.56 -0.92 -13.50
N ASP A 53 -1.77 -0.49 -14.47
CA ASP A 53 -0.98 0.74 -14.35
C ASP A 53 -1.90 1.88 -14.74
N LEU A 54 -2.59 2.49 -13.76
CA LEU A 54 -3.29 3.76 -13.96
C LEU A 54 -2.37 4.86 -13.44
N ASP A 55 -1.51 5.34 -14.32
CA ASP A 55 -0.57 6.40 -14.00
C ASP A 55 -1.35 7.69 -13.66
N GLY A 56 -1.36 8.08 -12.38
CA GLY A 56 -1.92 9.33 -11.89
C GLY A 56 -3.31 9.30 -11.23
N ASP A 57 -3.99 8.15 -11.22
CA ASP A 57 -5.27 7.98 -10.50
C ASP A 57 -5.07 7.11 -9.24
N ASP A 58 -5.83 7.36 -8.16
CA ASP A 58 -5.79 6.51 -6.96
C ASP A 58 -6.48 5.17 -7.26
N ILE A 59 -5.69 4.16 -7.60
CA ILE A 59 -6.21 2.88 -8.06
C ILE A 59 -6.81 2.02 -6.94
N ALA A 60 -6.52 2.34 -5.68
CA ALA A 60 -7.04 1.60 -4.54
C ALA A 60 -8.58 1.63 -4.50
N GLY A 61 -9.19 2.76 -4.87
CA GLY A 61 -10.64 2.95 -4.95
C GLY A 61 -11.22 2.85 -6.37
N HIS A 62 -10.55 2.14 -7.28
CA HIS A 62 -11.04 1.96 -8.65
C HIS A 62 -12.13 0.88 -8.68
N GLU A 63 -13.22 1.09 -9.44
CA GLU A 63 -14.38 0.17 -9.50
C GLU A 63 -14.00 -1.30 -9.74
N LEU A 64 -13.04 -1.52 -10.65
CA LEU A 64 -12.53 -2.86 -10.98
C LEU A 64 -11.76 -3.53 -9.84
N ILE A 65 -11.18 -2.77 -8.91
CA ILE A 65 -10.50 -3.32 -7.74
C ILE A 65 -11.56 -3.62 -6.67
N GLU A 66 -12.47 -2.69 -6.42
CA GLU A 66 -13.59 -2.84 -5.48
C GLU A 66 -14.47 -4.05 -5.84
N GLU A 67 -14.87 -4.20 -7.11
CA GLU A 67 -15.69 -5.34 -7.55
C GLU A 67 -14.98 -6.68 -7.27
N GLN A 68 -13.68 -6.77 -7.51
CA GLN A 68 -12.91 -8.00 -7.33
C GLN A 68 -12.67 -8.35 -5.85
N THR A 69 -12.60 -7.35 -4.97
CA THR A 69 -12.43 -7.55 -3.53
C THR A 69 -13.76 -7.78 -2.82
N GLU A 70 -14.82 -7.05 -3.19
CA GLU A 70 -16.16 -7.18 -2.60
C GLU A 70 -16.85 -8.52 -2.90
N GLU A 71 -16.60 -9.09 -4.09
CA GLU A 71 -17.11 -10.43 -4.44
C GLU A 71 -16.41 -11.55 -3.65
N GLY A 72 -15.34 -11.24 -2.91
CA GLY A 72 -14.62 -12.17 -2.03
C GLY A 72 -13.63 -13.10 -2.74
N ASP A 73 -13.48 -12.95 -4.05
CA ASP A 73 -12.68 -13.85 -4.89
C ASP A 73 -11.19 -13.49 -4.89
N TYR A 74 -10.82 -12.25 -4.58
CA TYR A 74 -9.44 -11.78 -4.63
C TYR A 74 -8.95 -11.19 -3.31
N ILE A 75 -7.68 -11.47 -2.98
CA ILE A 75 -6.99 -11.00 -1.78
C ILE A 75 -5.93 -9.97 -2.17
N ILE A 76 -5.92 -8.80 -1.54
CA ILE A 76 -4.83 -7.83 -1.69
C ILE A 76 -3.54 -8.40 -1.09
N LYS A 77 -2.49 -8.51 -1.92
CA LYS A 77 -1.13 -8.96 -1.53
C LYS A 77 -0.12 -7.84 -1.46
N GLY A 78 -0.43 -6.68 -2.03
CA GLY A 78 0.38 -5.50 -1.87
C GLY A 78 -0.09 -4.33 -2.70
N LEU A 79 0.55 -3.19 -2.46
CA LEU A 79 0.31 -1.94 -3.13
C LEU A 79 1.61 -1.19 -3.34
N THR A 80 1.61 -0.30 -4.32
CA THR A 80 2.64 0.72 -4.50
C THR A 80 1.96 2.08 -4.46
N THR A 81 2.37 2.90 -3.50
CA THR A 81 1.84 4.25 -3.29
C THR A 81 2.94 5.27 -3.33
N ARG A 82 2.68 6.39 -3.98
CA ARG A 82 3.56 7.55 -4.00
C ARG A 82 3.32 8.36 -2.74
N VAL A 83 4.39 8.63 -2.00
CA VAL A 83 4.38 9.39 -0.74
C VAL A 83 5.24 10.63 -0.92
N ASN A 84 4.72 11.78 -0.53
CA ASN A 84 5.52 13.00 -0.37
C ASN A 84 6.03 13.05 1.08
N TYR A 85 7.34 13.11 1.27
CA TYR A 85 7.97 13.24 2.57
C TYR A 85 9.08 14.28 2.47
N LYS A 86 9.00 15.34 3.29
CA LYS A 86 9.98 16.44 3.33
C LYS A 86 10.29 17.07 1.96
N ASN A 87 9.26 17.27 1.14
CA ASN A 87 9.32 17.80 -0.24
C ASN A 87 9.99 16.89 -1.28
N GLU A 88 10.21 15.61 -0.96
CA GLU A 88 10.66 14.59 -1.90
C GLU A 88 9.56 13.54 -2.10
N PHE A 89 9.46 13.03 -3.33
CA PHE A 89 8.52 11.96 -3.65
C PHE A 89 9.23 10.63 -3.61
N PHE A 90 8.63 9.68 -2.90
CA PHE A 90 9.09 8.31 -2.79
C PHE A 90 8.01 7.36 -3.28
N ASN A 91 8.43 6.26 -3.89
CA ASN A 91 7.54 5.16 -4.23
C ASN A 91 7.63 4.11 -3.11
N VAL A 92 6.53 3.94 -2.37
CA VAL A 92 6.43 3.03 -1.24
C VAL A 92 5.65 1.80 -1.67
N THR A 93 6.34 0.67 -1.79
CA THR A 93 5.69 -0.62 -2.03
C THR A 93 5.56 -1.40 -0.74
N VAL A 94 4.35 -1.76 -0.36
CA VAL A 94 4.08 -2.65 0.77
C VAL A 94 3.46 -3.92 0.25
N MET A 95 4.02 -5.06 0.63
CA MET A 95 3.53 -6.39 0.31
C MET A 95 3.41 -7.18 1.60
N GLY A 96 2.28 -7.87 1.78
CA GLY A 96 1.96 -8.53 3.04
C GLY A 96 1.20 -9.83 2.83
N GLY A 97 1.47 -10.79 3.70
CA GLY A 97 0.63 -11.97 3.90
C GLY A 97 0.60 -12.33 5.38
N GLU A 98 -0.09 -13.42 5.73
CA GLU A 98 -0.29 -13.82 7.14
C GLU A 98 0.99 -14.05 7.96
N LYS A 99 2.15 -14.26 7.31
CA LYS A 99 3.40 -14.65 7.99
C LYS A 99 4.56 -13.68 7.78
N MET A 100 4.49 -12.83 6.76
CA MET A 100 5.60 -11.98 6.37
C MET A 100 5.08 -10.75 5.66
N ALA A 101 5.76 -9.65 5.94
CA ALA A 101 5.56 -8.38 5.30
C ALA A 101 6.87 -7.85 4.77
N TYR A 102 6.77 -7.09 3.70
CA TYR A 102 7.89 -6.41 3.10
C TYR A 102 7.44 -5.01 2.69
N ALA A 103 8.18 -4.01 3.15
CA ALA A 103 8.09 -2.65 2.67
C ALA A 103 9.35 -2.32 1.86
N LYS A 104 9.19 -1.52 0.80
CA LYS A 104 10.26 -1.00 -0.03
C LYS A 104 10.02 0.48 -0.27
N VAL A 105 11.07 1.28 -0.11
CA VAL A 105 11.09 2.68 -0.53
C VAL A 105 11.99 2.78 -1.78
N GLU A 106 11.45 3.33 -2.85
CA GLU A 106 12.10 3.55 -4.14
C GLU A 106 12.24 5.04 -4.43
N ASP A 107 13.07 5.37 -5.44
CA ASP A 107 13.40 6.75 -5.85
C ASP A 107 14.10 7.58 -4.78
N VAL A 108 14.90 6.91 -3.94
CA VAL A 108 15.67 7.53 -2.86
C VAL A 108 16.83 8.37 -3.41
N GLY A 109 16.64 9.70 -3.46
CA GLY A 109 17.70 10.66 -3.74
C GLY A 109 18.63 10.90 -2.55
N ASP A 110 18.03 11.06 -1.35
CA ASP A 110 18.74 11.15 -0.07
C ASP A 110 18.53 9.88 0.77
N LEU A 111 19.63 9.17 1.05
CA LEU A 111 19.62 7.92 1.80
C LEU A 111 19.16 8.08 3.25
N GLU A 112 19.47 9.19 3.92
CA GLU A 112 19.04 9.40 5.31
C GLU A 112 17.54 9.62 5.36
N LEU A 113 16.99 10.43 4.45
CA LEU A 113 15.54 10.60 4.30
C LEU A 113 14.82 9.28 3.99
N GLY A 114 15.39 8.48 3.07
CA GLY A 114 14.83 7.17 2.75
C GLY A 114 14.81 6.21 3.95
N LYS A 115 15.81 6.25 4.84
CA LYS A 115 15.83 5.45 6.06
C LYS A 115 14.80 5.92 7.09
N GLU A 116 14.68 7.24 7.27
CA GLU A 116 13.67 7.82 8.17
C GLU A 116 12.26 7.42 7.73
N LEU A 117 11.96 7.59 6.44
CA LEU A 117 10.67 7.20 5.87
C LEU A 117 10.44 5.69 6.03
N MET A 118 11.47 4.86 5.83
CA MET A 118 11.34 3.42 6.02
C MET A 118 11.06 3.02 7.47
N ALA A 119 11.63 3.74 8.45
CA ALA A 119 11.33 3.53 9.86
C ALA A 119 9.88 3.90 10.20
N ASP A 120 9.40 5.04 9.70
CA ASP A 120 8.01 5.46 9.86
C ASP A 120 7.02 4.46 9.24
N ILE A 121 7.29 4.00 8.01
CA ILE A 121 6.50 2.95 7.34
C ILE A 121 6.50 1.66 8.17
N GLN A 122 7.64 1.27 8.73
CA GLN A 122 7.74 0.08 9.57
C GLN A 122 6.86 0.20 10.82
N ASP A 123 6.87 1.36 11.48
CA ASP A 123 6.07 1.59 12.67
C ASP A 123 4.57 1.54 12.36
N ARG A 124 4.13 2.21 11.30
CA ARG A 124 2.73 2.14 10.81
C ARG A 124 2.32 0.72 10.43
N TYR A 125 3.18 0.02 9.70
CA TYR A 125 2.93 -1.37 9.34
C TYR A 125 2.74 -2.23 10.59
N MET A 126 3.61 -2.07 11.60
CA MET A 126 3.50 -2.81 12.84
C MET A 126 2.24 -2.45 13.64
N GLU A 127 1.76 -1.21 13.58
CA GLU A 127 0.51 -0.81 14.22
C GLU A 127 -0.71 -1.50 13.60
N HIS A 128 -0.78 -1.57 12.27
CA HIS A 128 -1.97 -2.07 11.57
C HIS A 128 -1.94 -3.58 11.27
N PHE A 129 -0.75 -4.20 11.18
CA PHE A 129 -0.63 -5.61 10.79
C PHE A 129 -0.16 -6.56 11.90
N ARG A 130 0.42 -6.09 13.02
CA ARG A 130 1.05 -6.96 14.05
C ARG A 130 0.08 -7.58 15.06
N GLU A 131 -1.18 -7.16 15.12
CA GLU A 131 -2.18 -7.91 15.88
C GLU A 131 -2.43 -9.26 15.15
N TYR A 132 -1.77 -10.32 15.67
CA TYR A 132 -1.96 -11.79 15.55
C TYR A 132 -0.65 -12.57 15.36
#